data_AF-A0A7W8F066-F1
#
_entry.id   AF-A0A7W8F066-F1
#
_cell.length_a   1.000
_cell.length_b   1.000
_cell.length_c   1.000
_cell.angle_alpha   90.00
_cell.angle_beta   90.00
_cell.angle_gamma   90.00
#
_symmetry.space_group_name_H-M   'P 1'
#
loop_
_entity.id
_entity.type
_entity.pdbx_description
1 polymer ?
#
loop_
_entity_poly.entity_id
_entity_poly.type
_entity_poly.pdbx_seq_one_letter_code
_entity_poly.pdbx_strand_id
1 'polypeptide(L)'
;MDPSAITPDDQPPVHYVSDGDHAVGSEEATVGTTGPGGAQGIRHIRNGRSTGADFDANGTITSKIEGQPTPKAERELRTAQRLVEHLNSRCGQWGAVELKPPDAKEEGIDATALDERGGPPLKIQTTVVERDAWQSLSRGGAHTSEQQLEAAVQTVQQAILHKRNRPKHGIVLALDATDAVATALPRVAQEFRNRYGAWAAKLGYDAIWIVGPPSFVTPLTF
;
A
#
# COMPACT_ATOMS: atom_id res chain seq x y z
N MET A 1 0.27 -49.88 -19.49
CA MET A 1 -0.16 -48.59 -20.05
C MET A 1 -1.50 -48.29 -19.45
N ASP A 2 -1.54 -47.38 -18.49
CA ASP A 2 -2.75 -46.73 -17.98
C ASP A 2 -2.29 -45.44 -17.27
N PRO A 3 -2.57 -44.23 -17.79
CA PRO A 3 -2.21 -42.98 -17.13
C PRO A 3 -3.34 -42.53 -16.20
N SER A 4 -3.15 -42.67 -14.89
CA SER A 4 -4.09 -42.16 -13.89
C SER A 4 -4.15 -40.62 -13.93
N ALA A 5 -5.39 -40.14 -13.92
CA ALA A 5 -5.79 -38.74 -14.02
C ALA A 5 -5.33 -37.88 -12.83
N ILE A 6 -4.99 -36.63 -13.14
CA ILE A 6 -4.73 -35.56 -12.17
C ILE A 6 -6.09 -35.02 -11.71
N THR A 7 -6.38 -35.13 -10.41
CA THR A 7 -7.54 -34.50 -9.76
C THR A 7 -7.32 -32.99 -9.62
N PRO A 8 -8.31 -32.15 -9.95
CA PRO A 8 -8.22 -30.70 -9.81
C PRO A 8 -8.72 -30.29 -8.41
N ASP A 9 -7.85 -30.29 -7.41
CA ASP A 9 -8.22 -29.72 -6.10
C ASP A 9 -6.99 -29.28 -5.32
N ASP A 10 -6.40 -28.14 -5.73
CA ASP A 10 -5.38 -27.44 -4.94
C ASP A 10 -5.37 -25.94 -5.29
N GLN A 11 -6.55 -25.32 -5.40
CA GLN A 11 -6.65 -23.86 -5.46
C GLN A 11 -6.86 -23.30 -4.05
N PRO A 12 -6.04 -22.33 -3.60
CA PRO A 12 -6.24 -21.68 -2.31
C PRO A 12 -7.61 -20.97 -2.27
N PRO A 13 -8.24 -20.84 -1.08
CA PRO A 13 -9.58 -20.29 -0.97
C PRO A 13 -9.63 -18.84 -1.45
N VAL A 14 -10.48 -18.58 -2.46
CA VAL A 14 -10.81 -17.23 -2.92
C VAL A 14 -11.87 -16.66 -1.98
N HIS A 15 -11.50 -15.63 -1.22
CA HIS A 15 -12.47 -14.89 -0.41
C HIS A 15 -13.18 -13.85 -1.28
N TYR A 16 -14.43 -14.14 -1.63
CA TYR A 16 -15.34 -13.16 -2.25
C TYR A 16 -16.03 -12.36 -1.15
N VAL A 17 -15.84 -11.04 -1.13
CA VAL A 17 -16.66 -10.11 -0.32
C VAL A 17 -17.65 -9.45 -1.26
N SER A 18 -18.94 -9.70 -1.07
CA SER A 18 -20.02 -9.07 -1.83
C SER A 18 -20.99 -8.42 -0.85
N ASP A 19 -21.07 -7.09 -0.87
CA ASP A 19 -22.11 -6.31 -0.19
C ASP A 19 -23.18 -5.92 -1.23
N GLY A 20 -24.40 -6.40 -1.00
CA GLY A 20 -25.57 -6.08 -1.82
C GLY A 20 -26.33 -4.89 -1.28
N ASP A 21 -26.18 -3.72 -1.91
CA ASP A 21 -27.27 -2.95 -2.53
C ASP A 21 -26.67 -1.64 -3.10
N HIS A 22 -26.87 -1.43 -4.41
CA HIS A 22 -26.37 -0.28 -5.19
C HIS A 22 -24.87 0.06 -5.04
N ALA A 23 -23.98 -0.93 -5.18
CA ALA A 23 -22.55 -0.69 -5.32
C ALA A 23 -22.12 -0.80 -6.79
N VAL A 24 -21.40 0.19 -7.32
CA VAL A 24 -20.45 -0.06 -8.40
C VAL A 24 -19.44 -1.03 -7.81
N GLY A 25 -19.64 -2.33 -8.01
CA GLY A 25 -18.80 -3.36 -7.42
C GLY A 25 -17.36 -3.14 -7.87
N SER A 26 -16.50 -2.69 -6.96
CA SER A 26 -15.07 -2.71 -7.19
C SER A 26 -14.61 -4.15 -7.01
N GLU A 27 -14.34 -4.83 -8.11
CA GLU A 27 -13.71 -6.15 -8.06
C GLU A 27 -12.26 -5.94 -7.60
N GLU A 28 -11.99 -6.34 -6.36
CA GLU A 28 -10.68 -6.29 -5.74
C GLU A 28 -10.31 -7.66 -5.17
N ALA A 29 -9.15 -8.19 -5.57
CA ALA A 29 -8.65 -9.47 -5.09
C ALA A 29 -7.18 -9.32 -4.71
N THR A 30 -6.79 -9.87 -3.55
CA THR A 30 -5.40 -9.88 -3.10
C THR A 30 -5.01 -11.27 -2.62
N VAL A 31 -3.91 -11.78 -3.15
CA VAL A 31 -3.33 -13.06 -2.75
C VAL A 31 -1.90 -12.82 -2.26
N GLY A 32 -1.64 -13.20 -1.02
CA GLY A 32 -0.29 -13.31 -0.48
C GLY A 32 0.19 -14.76 -0.58
N THR A 33 1.38 -15.01 -1.11
CA THR A 33 1.99 -16.34 -1.08
C THR A 33 3.05 -16.42 0.03
N THR A 34 3.08 -17.56 0.72
CA THR A 34 4.09 -17.86 1.73
C THR A 34 4.86 -19.11 1.31
N GLY A 35 6.17 -19.00 1.10
CA GLY A 35 7.05 -20.16 0.82
C GLY A 35 7.91 -20.59 2.02
N PRO A 36 8.39 -21.85 2.06
CA PRO A 36 9.43 -22.27 3.01
C PRO A 36 10.73 -21.51 2.70
N GLY A 37 11.26 -20.79 3.70
CA GLY A 37 12.32 -19.79 3.52
C GLY A 37 11.83 -18.36 3.29
N GLY A 38 10.50 -18.16 3.22
CA GLY A 38 9.84 -16.86 3.21
C GLY A 38 9.95 -16.10 1.88
N ALA A 39 9.98 -16.80 0.75
CA ALA A 39 9.58 -16.21 -0.52
C ALA A 39 8.14 -15.72 -0.36
N GLN A 40 7.96 -14.42 -0.53
CA GLN A 40 6.71 -13.71 -0.27
C GLN A 40 6.29 -13.06 -1.58
N GLY A 41 5.15 -13.48 -2.09
CA GLY A 41 4.53 -12.87 -3.25
C GLY A 41 3.30 -12.07 -2.85
N ILE A 42 3.06 -10.97 -3.54
CA ILE A 42 1.78 -10.26 -3.53
C ILE A 42 1.24 -10.33 -4.95
N ARG A 43 -0.04 -10.64 -5.10
CA ARG A 43 -0.82 -10.41 -6.32
C ARG A 43 -2.04 -9.60 -5.94
N HIS A 44 -2.30 -8.55 -6.68
CA HIS A 44 -3.41 -7.66 -6.42
C HIS A 44 -4.08 -7.30 -7.74
N ILE A 45 -5.39 -7.46 -7.83
CA ILE A 45 -6.20 -7.05 -8.98
C ILE A 45 -7.26 -6.10 -8.45
N ARG A 46 -7.46 -4.99 -9.16
CA ARG A 46 -8.49 -3.98 -8.85
C ARG A 46 -8.92 -3.27 -10.11
N ASN A 47 -10.22 -3.29 -10.44
CA ASN A 47 -10.81 -2.47 -11.53
C ASN A 47 -10.01 -2.54 -12.87
N GLY A 48 -9.63 -3.75 -13.30
CA GLY A 48 -8.86 -3.94 -14.54
C GLY A 48 -7.36 -3.57 -14.44
N ARG A 49 -6.88 -3.26 -13.23
CA ARG A 49 -5.47 -3.07 -12.90
C ARG A 49 -4.95 -4.28 -12.16
N SER A 50 -3.77 -4.77 -12.49
CA SER A 50 -3.14 -5.89 -11.78
C SER A 50 -1.71 -5.56 -11.41
N THR A 51 -1.34 -5.83 -10.16
CA THR A 51 0.02 -5.66 -9.66
C THR A 51 0.49 -6.94 -9.00
N GLY A 52 1.79 -7.20 -9.09
CA GLY A 52 2.41 -8.36 -8.48
C GLY A 52 3.83 -8.08 -8.09
N ALA A 53 4.28 -8.68 -7.00
CA ALA A 53 5.68 -8.75 -6.64
C ALA A 53 6.02 -10.14 -6.10
N ASP A 54 7.23 -10.59 -6.34
CA ASP A 54 7.80 -11.81 -5.79
C ASP A 54 9.17 -11.50 -5.21
N PHE A 55 9.41 -11.96 -3.98
CA PHE A 55 10.72 -11.94 -3.35
C PHE A 55 11.35 -13.32 -3.41
N ASP A 56 12.52 -13.43 -4.04
CA ASP A 56 13.26 -14.69 -4.16
C ASP A 56 14.25 -14.92 -3.01
N ALA A 57 14.87 -16.10 -2.99
CA ALA A 57 15.86 -16.47 -1.97
C ALA A 57 17.19 -15.68 -2.09
N ASN A 58 17.45 -15.05 -3.23
CA ASN A 58 18.67 -14.28 -3.49
C ASN A 58 18.56 -12.83 -3.01
N GLY A 59 17.40 -12.41 -2.50
CA GLY A 59 17.15 -11.02 -2.09
C GLY A 59 16.62 -10.13 -3.19
N THR A 60 16.23 -10.71 -4.33
CA THR A 60 15.71 -10.01 -5.50
C THR A 60 14.20 -9.92 -5.43
N ILE A 61 13.66 -8.74 -5.75
CA ILE A 61 12.24 -8.47 -5.90
C ILE A 61 11.95 -8.26 -7.38
N THR A 62 11.16 -9.14 -7.97
CA THR A 62 10.57 -8.93 -9.29
C THR A 62 9.16 -8.39 -9.11
N SER A 63 8.80 -7.35 -9.86
CA SER A 63 7.46 -6.78 -9.79
C SER A 63 6.89 -6.46 -11.17
N LYS A 64 5.56 -6.49 -11.26
CA LYS A 64 4.81 -6.20 -12.47
C LYS A 64 3.59 -5.38 -12.13
N ILE A 65 3.29 -4.37 -12.94
CA ILE A 65 2.08 -3.55 -12.87
C ILE A 65 1.49 -3.49 -14.26
N GLU A 66 0.19 -3.72 -14.39
CA GLU A 66 -0.55 -3.64 -15.65
C GLU A 66 -1.87 -2.88 -15.46
N GLY A 67 -2.31 -2.20 -16.50
CA GLY A 67 -3.56 -1.43 -16.52
C GLY A 67 -3.34 0.07 -16.33
N GLN A 68 -4.44 0.82 -16.41
CA GLN A 68 -4.39 2.28 -16.45
C GLN A 68 -4.03 2.88 -15.08
N PRO A 69 -3.29 4.00 -15.07
CA PRO A 69 -2.99 4.76 -13.86
C PRO A 69 -4.28 5.28 -13.20
N THR A 70 -4.42 5.06 -11.90
CA THR A 70 -5.55 5.60 -11.13
C THR A 70 -5.40 7.11 -10.89
N PRO A 71 -6.47 7.92 -11.03
CA PRO A 71 -6.44 9.36 -10.75
C PRO A 71 -5.95 9.68 -9.34
N LYS A 72 -5.26 10.82 -9.19
CA LYS A 72 -4.63 11.22 -7.92
C LYS A 72 -5.60 11.19 -6.74
N ALA A 73 -6.74 11.88 -6.84
CA ALA A 73 -7.71 11.97 -5.74
C ALA A 73 -8.25 10.60 -5.30
N GLU A 74 -8.52 9.70 -6.25
CA GLU A 74 -8.97 8.33 -5.95
C GLU A 74 -7.88 7.54 -5.21
N ARG A 75 -6.60 7.72 -5.57
CA ARG A 75 -5.49 7.07 -4.85
C ARG A 75 -5.33 7.61 -3.44
N GLU A 76 -5.40 8.92 -3.25
CA GLU A 76 -5.26 9.56 -1.94
C GLU A 76 -6.38 9.10 -1.01
N LEU A 77 -7.63 9.10 -1.51
CA LEU A 77 -8.80 8.62 -0.77
C LEU A 77 -8.65 7.15 -0.39
N ARG A 78 -8.34 6.28 -1.36
CA ARG A 78 -8.17 4.85 -1.11
C ARG A 78 -7.06 4.56 -0.10
N THR A 79 -5.92 5.26 -0.21
CA THR A 79 -4.79 5.10 0.71
C THR A 79 -5.20 5.46 2.14
N ALA A 80 -5.90 6.58 2.31
CA ALA A 80 -6.39 7.00 3.61
C ALA A 80 -7.48 6.06 4.16
N GLN A 81 -8.40 5.59 3.32
CA GLN A 81 -9.45 4.63 3.69
C GLN A 81 -8.85 3.31 4.20
N ARG A 82 -7.92 2.73 3.45
CA ARG A 82 -7.25 1.48 3.86
C ARG A 82 -6.48 1.63 5.17
N LEU A 83 -5.85 2.79 5.40
CA LEU A 83 -5.21 3.06 6.68
C LEU A 83 -6.25 3.12 7.81
N VAL A 84 -7.35 3.84 7.62
CA VAL A 84 -8.42 3.94 8.62
C VAL A 84 -9.04 2.58 8.92
N GLU A 85 -9.36 1.80 7.90
CA GLU A 85 -9.86 0.42 8.03
C GLU A 85 -8.90 -0.44 8.84
N HIS A 86 -7.59 -0.36 8.53
CA HIS A 86 -6.57 -1.06 9.29
C HIS A 86 -6.53 -0.62 10.76
N LEU A 87 -6.59 0.68 11.04
CA LEU A 87 -6.59 1.20 12.41
C LEU A 87 -7.85 0.79 13.18
N ASN A 88 -9.02 0.81 12.51
CA ASN A 88 -10.29 0.37 13.09
C ASN A 88 -10.28 -1.14 13.39
N SER A 89 -9.64 -1.96 12.54
CA SER A 89 -9.42 -3.39 12.81
C SER A 89 -8.56 -3.65 14.06
N ARG A 90 -7.84 -2.62 14.55
CA ARG A 90 -6.97 -2.66 15.75
C ARG A 90 -7.53 -1.82 16.89
N CYS A 91 -8.86 -1.79 17.04
CA CYS A 91 -9.60 -1.10 18.10
C CYS A 91 -9.70 0.44 17.96
N GLY A 92 -9.28 1.01 16.81
CA GLY A 92 -9.60 2.37 16.43
C GLY A 92 -11.11 2.58 16.20
N GLN A 93 -11.56 3.83 16.28
CA GLN A 93 -12.94 4.24 15.98
C GLN A 93 -12.89 5.56 15.20
N TRP A 94 -12.45 5.44 13.96
CA TRP A 94 -12.37 6.54 13.02
C TRP A 94 -13.56 6.47 12.06
N GLY A 95 -14.21 7.61 11.83
CA GLY A 95 -15.28 7.75 10.88
C GLY A 95 -14.80 7.71 9.43
N ALA A 96 -15.68 8.10 8.51
CA ALA A 96 -15.38 8.15 7.08
C ALA A 96 -14.20 9.09 6.77
N VAL A 97 -13.42 8.71 5.76
CA VAL A 97 -12.32 9.54 5.26
C VAL A 97 -12.88 10.63 4.35
N GLU A 98 -12.48 11.86 4.63
CA GLU A 98 -12.77 13.03 3.82
C GLU A 98 -11.48 13.58 3.22
N LEU A 99 -11.47 13.77 1.89
CA LEU A 99 -10.37 14.45 1.22
C LEU A 99 -10.42 15.95 1.51
N LYS A 100 -9.25 16.56 1.63
CA LYS A 100 -9.16 18.01 1.72
C LYS A 100 -9.61 18.65 0.39
N PRO A 101 -10.43 19.71 0.43
CA PRO A 101 -10.83 20.44 -0.78
C PRO A 101 -9.62 20.99 -1.55
N PRO A 102 -9.64 21.01 -2.90
CA PRO A 102 -8.51 21.46 -3.72
C PRO A 102 -8.07 22.90 -3.48
N ASP A 103 -8.97 23.74 -3.01
CA ASP A 103 -8.80 25.18 -2.74
C ASP A 103 -8.44 25.49 -1.29
N ALA A 104 -8.42 24.50 -0.41
CA ALA A 104 -8.06 24.69 0.98
C ALA A 104 -6.55 24.95 1.13
N LYS A 105 -6.19 25.79 2.11
CA LYS A 105 -4.81 26.16 2.41
C LYS A 105 -3.90 24.92 2.54
N GLU A 106 -2.73 24.93 1.90
CA GLU A 106 -1.79 23.81 2.00
C GLU A 106 -1.23 23.68 3.43
N GLU A 107 -1.59 22.59 4.11
CA GLU A 107 -1.14 22.31 5.48
C GLU A 107 -0.42 20.97 5.58
N GLY A 108 -0.15 20.33 4.44
CA GLY A 108 0.38 18.98 4.38
C GLY A 108 -0.62 17.90 4.82
N ILE A 109 -1.92 18.19 4.77
CA ILE A 109 -3.00 17.23 5.08
C ILE A 109 -3.74 16.98 3.77
N ASP A 110 -3.79 15.73 3.33
CA ASP A 110 -4.48 15.32 2.10
C ASP A 110 -5.87 14.75 2.44
N ALA A 111 -6.01 14.10 3.60
CA ALA A 111 -7.28 13.54 4.07
C ALA A 111 -7.42 13.61 5.60
N THR A 112 -8.65 13.53 6.08
CA THR A 112 -8.99 13.48 7.51
C THR A 112 -10.04 12.42 7.81
N ALA A 113 -10.02 11.86 9.02
CA ALA A 113 -11.11 11.05 9.57
C ALA A 113 -11.42 11.51 11.00
N LEU A 114 -12.70 11.66 11.33
CA LEU A 114 -13.13 12.05 12.67
C LEU A 114 -12.89 10.92 13.66
N ASP A 115 -12.48 11.24 14.89
CA ASP A 115 -12.53 10.28 16.00
C ASP A 115 -13.97 10.19 16.51
N GLU A 116 -14.61 9.05 16.34
CA GLU A 116 -15.99 8.83 16.78
C GLU A 116 -16.12 8.78 18.31
N ARG A 117 -14.99 8.70 19.03
CA ARG A 117 -14.94 8.85 20.50
C ARG A 117 -14.87 10.31 20.95
N GLY A 118 -14.81 11.26 20.02
CA GLY A 118 -14.76 12.70 20.30
C GLY A 118 -13.35 13.26 20.54
N GLY A 119 -12.29 12.52 20.20
CA GLY A 119 -10.92 13.01 20.19
C GLY A 119 -10.58 13.89 18.97
N PRO A 120 -9.31 14.32 18.83
CA PRO A 120 -8.88 15.07 17.66
C PRO A 120 -8.98 14.21 16.39
N PRO A 121 -9.26 14.81 15.22
CA PRO A 121 -9.35 14.05 13.98
C PRO A 121 -7.99 13.48 13.57
N LEU A 122 -8.00 12.30 12.97
CA LEU A 122 -6.85 11.71 12.30
C LEU A 122 -6.53 12.55 11.07
N LYS A 123 -5.33 13.11 10.99
CA LYS A 123 -4.85 13.88 9.83
C LYS A 123 -3.86 13.02 9.05
N ILE A 124 -4.12 12.84 7.77
CA ILE A 124 -3.35 11.94 6.92
C ILE A 124 -2.71 12.75 5.80
N GLN A 125 -1.39 12.61 5.66
CA GLN A 125 -0.65 13.00 4.47
C GLN A 125 -0.35 11.73 3.66
N THR A 126 -0.55 11.78 2.35
CA THR A 126 -0.33 10.65 1.46
C THR A 126 0.86 10.91 0.53
N THR A 127 1.62 9.87 0.20
CA THR A 127 2.69 9.95 -0.81
C THR A 127 2.80 8.65 -1.58
N VAL A 128 3.08 8.72 -2.88
CA VAL A 128 3.31 7.52 -3.69
C VAL A 128 4.77 7.08 -3.53
N VAL A 129 5.00 5.78 -3.30
CA VAL A 129 6.35 5.23 -3.09
C VAL A 129 7.16 5.19 -4.38
N GLU A 130 6.56 4.81 -5.51
CA GLU A 130 7.26 4.64 -6.78
C GLU A 130 6.63 5.53 -7.86
N ARG A 131 7.35 6.58 -8.28
CA ARG A 131 6.88 7.54 -9.30
C ARG A 131 7.22 7.10 -10.72
N ASP A 132 8.29 6.34 -10.91
CA ASP A 132 8.85 6.05 -12.24
C ASP A 132 7.99 5.04 -13.02
N ALA A 133 7.37 4.08 -12.32
CA ALA A 133 6.43 3.14 -12.91
C ALA A 133 5.25 3.83 -13.64
N TRP A 134 4.83 5.02 -13.17
CA TRP A 134 3.74 5.77 -13.78
C TRP A 134 4.08 6.27 -15.20
N GLN A 135 5.34 6.62 -15.45
CA GLN A 135 5.75 7.07 -16.79
C GLN A 135 5.72 5.93 -17.80
N SER A 136 6.11 4.72 -17.38
CA SER A 136 6.08 3.52 -18.23
C SER A 136 4.65 3.08 -18.52
N LEU A 137 3.76 3.10 -17.52
CA LEU A 137 2.36 2.67 -17.69
C LEU A 137 1.60 3.53 -18.70
N SER A 138 1.84 4.85 -18.69
CA SER A 138 1.22 5.77 -19.66
C SER A 138 1.65 5.52 -21.11
N ARG A 139 2.73 4.77 -21.36
CA ARG A 139 3.27 4.51 -22.71
C ARG A 139 3.01 3.09 -23.22
N GLY A 140 2.91 2.09 -22.33
CA GLY A 140 2.90 0.68 -22.73
C GLY A 140 1.89 -0.21 -22.01
N GLY A 141 1.09 0.32 -21.07
CA GLY A 141 0.06 -0.45 -20.36
C GLY A 141 0.57 -1.49 -19.35
N ALA A 142 1.88 -1.79 -19.35
CA ALA A 142 2.55 -2.65 -18.40
C ALA A 142 3.93 -2.10 -18.02
N HIS A 143 4.37 -2.37 -16.80
CA HIS A 143 5.70 -2.09 -16.29
C HIS A 143 6.19 -3.31 -15.51
N THR A 144 7.41 -3.77 -15.81
CA THR A 144 8.08 -4.84 -15.05
C THR A 144 9.40 -4.29 -14.54
N SER A 145 9.71 -4.56 -13.28
CA SER A 145 10.97 -4.17 -12.66
C SER A 145 11.56 -5.33 -11.88
N GLU A 146 12.89 -5.33 -11.81
CA GLU A 146 13.66 -6.23 -10.96
C GLU A 146 14.62 -5.38 -10.15
N GLN A 147 14.61 -5.55 -8.84
CA GLN A 147 15.46 -4.75 -7.94
C GLN A 147 15.86 -5.56 -6.71
N GLN A 148 16.98 -5.17 -6.10
CA GLN A 148 17.40 -5.73 -4.83
C GLN A 148 16.52 -5.19 -3.69
N LEU A 149 16.37 -5.98 -2.62
CA LEU A 149 15.69 -5.55 -1.38
C LEU A 149 16.14 -4.16 -0.93
N GLU A 150 17.45 -3.93 -0.98
CA GLU A 150 18.07 -2.66 -0.63
C GLU A 150 17.49 -1.48 -1.41
N ALA A 151 17.33 -1.64 -2.72
CA ALA A 151 16.81 -0.60 -3.59
C ALA A 151 15.33 -0.31 -3.30
N ALA A 152 14.53 -1.34 -2.96
CA ALA A 152 13.15 -1.17 -2.54
C ALA A 152 13.05 -0.40 -1.20
N VAL A 153 13.92 -0.72 -0.24
CA VAL A 153 13.99 0.00 1.05
C VAL A 153 14.40 1.46 0.85
N GLN A 154 15.39 1.71 -0.01
CA GLN A 154 15.81 3.07 -0.35
C GLN A 154 14.70 3.84 -1.07
N THR A 155 13.93 3.19 -1.94
CA THR A 155 12.77 3.80 -2.60
C THR A 155 11.76 4.32 -1.56
N VAL A 156 11.46 3.53 -0.52
CA VAL A 156 10.60 3.97 0.60
C VAL A 156 11.21 5.18 1.31
N GLN A 157 12.51 5.15 1.62
CA GLN A 157 13.20 6.28 2.25
C GLN A 157 13.12 7.55 1.41
N GLN A 158 13.36 7.46 0.10
CA GLN A 158 13.31 8.59 -0.82
C GLN A 158 11.89 9.15 -0.95
N ALA A 159 10.86 8.29 -0.96
CA ALA A 159 9.47 8.73 -0.97
C ALA A 159 9.10 9.58 0.25
N ILE A 160 9.66 9.25 1.43
CA ILE A 160 9.53 10.04 2.65
C ILE A 160 10.32 11.34 2.53
N LEU A 161 11.59 11.30 2.10
CA LEU A 161 12.45 12.49 1.95
C LEU A 161 11.89 13.52 0.97
N HIS A 162 11.20 13.09 -0.08
CA HIS A 162 10.58 13.99 -1.05
C HIS A 162 9.41 14.80 -0.48
N LYS A 163 8.90 14.47 0.71
CA LYS A 163 7.99 15.35 1.44
C LYS A 163 8.79 16.48 2.10
N ARG A 164 8.99 17.54 1.32
CA ARG A 164 9.78 18.74 1.68
C ARG A 164 9.16 19.57 2.80
N ASN A 165 7.85 19.45 3.03
CA ASN A 165 7.17 20.19 4.09
C ASN A 165 7.37 19.46 5.41
N ARG A 166 7.93 20.15 6.41
CA ARG A 166 7.99 19.62 7.77
C ARG A 166 6.56 19.30 8.22
N PRO A 167 6.27 18.07 8.68
CA PRO A 167 4.95 17.77 9.21
C PRO A 167 4.64 18.72 10.36
N LYS A 168 3.39 19.19 10.40
CA LYS A 168 2.84 19.75 11.63
C LYS A 168 2.59 18.57 12.58
N HIS A 169 2.71 18.81 13.89
CA HIS A 169 2.32 17.82 14.90
C HIS A 169 0.89 17.31 14.65
N GLY A 170 0.64 16.02 14.91
CA GLY A 170 -0.69 15.43 14.73
C GLY A 170 -0.95 14.83 13.35
N ILE A 171 0.08 14.69 12.48
CA ILE A 171 -0.08 14.18 11.11
C ILE A 171 0.55 12.79 10.98
N VAL A 172 -0.21 11.86 10.42
CA VAL A 172 0.27 10.53 10.00
C VAL A 172 0.65 10.56 8.52
N LEU A 173 1.82 10.01 8.18
CA LEU A 173 2.24 9.82 6.80
C LEU A 173 1.85 8.42 6.30
N ALA A 174 1.05 8.36 5.25
CA ALA A 174 0.65 7.15 4.56
C ALA A 174 1.35 7.06 3.19
N LEU A 175 2.21 6.06 3.04
CA LEU A 175 2.91 5.75 1.80
C LEU A 175 2.04 4.81 0.96
N ASP A 176 1.45 5.32 -0.12
CA ASP A 176 0.67 4.53 -1.08
C ASP A 176 1.60 3.57 -1.84
N ALA A 177 1.49 2.31 -1.46
CA ALA A 177 2.13 1.16 -2.07
C ALA A 177 1.09 0.20 -2.68
N THR A 178 -0.14 0.66 -2.92
CA THR A 178 -1.23 -0.15 -3.50
C THR A 178 -0.79 -0.75 -4.84
N ASP A 179 -0.17 0.08 -5.67
CA ASP A 179 0.31 -0.33 -6.99
C ASP A 179 1.79 -0.72 -6.96
N ALA A 180 2.58 -0.11 -6.08
CA ALA A 180 4.00 -0.40 -5.88
C ALA A 180 4.20 -1.57 -4.89
N VAL A 181 3.55 -2.72 -5.16
CA VAL A 181 3.42 -3.84 -4.20
C VAL A 181 4.76 -4.45 -3.79
N ALA A 182 5.82 -4.26 -4.58
CA ALA A 182 7.19 -4.58 -4.18
C ALA A 182 7.58 -3.93 -2.84
N THR A 183 7.16 -2.68 -2.63
CA THR A 183 7.48 -1.92 -1.40
C THR A 183 6.55 -2.24 -0.24
N ALA A 184 5.39 -2.85 -0.51
CA ALA A 184 4.45 -3.34 0.49
C ALA A 184 4.83 -4.70 1.10
N LEU A 185 5.86 -5.36 0.58
CA LEU A 185 6.34 -6.63 1.11
C LEU A 185 6.77 -6.49 2.58
N PRO A 186 6.36 -7.40 3.49
CA PRO A 186 6.72 -7.34 4.90
C PRO A 186 8.23 -7.24 5.16
N ARG A 187 9.06 -7.91 4.33
CA ARG A 187 10.52 -7.83 4.41
C ARG A 187 11.06 -6.42 4.15
N VAL A 188 10.47 -5.67 3.22
CA VAL A 188 10.87 -4.28 2.94
C VAL A 188 10.57 -3.41 4.15
N ALA A 189 9.37 -3.53 4.72
CA ALA A 189 8.99 -2.77 5.92
C ALA A 189 9.87 -3.11 7.12
N GLN A 190 10.19 -4.39 7.33
CA GLN A 190 11.09 -4.82 8.41
C GLN A 190 12.49 -4.24 8.23
N GLU A 191 13.05 -4.35 7.03
CA GLU A 191 14.41 -3.86 6.77
C GLU A 191 14.49 -2.34 6.83
N PHE A 192 13.44 -1.64 6.38
CA PHE A 192 13.30 -0.21 6.58
C PHE A 192 13.32 0.17 8.06
N ARG A 193 12.53 -0.51 8.90
CA ARG A 193 12.51 -0.25 10.34
C ARG A 193 13.89 -0.45 10.97
N ASN A 194 14.58 -1.53 10.61
CA ASN A 194 15.92 -1.85 11.12
C ASN A 194 16.93 -0.74 10.83
N ARG A 195 16.89 -0.16 9.62
CA ARG A 195 17.91 0.80 9.16
C ARG A 195 17.55 2.25 9.37
N TYR A 196 16.29 2.59 9.10
CA TYR A 196 15.81 3.96 8.99
C TYR A 196 14.74 4.32 10.01
N GLY A 197 14.22 3.38 10.81
CA GLY A 197 13.16 3.64 11.78
C GLY A 197 13.50 4.75 12.79
N ALA A 198 14.71 4.74 13.34
CA ALA A 198 15.18 5.77 14.28
C ALA A 198 15.36 7.16 13.65
N TRP A 199 15.66 7.22 12.35
CA TRP A 199 15.69 8.46 11.59
C TRP A 199 14.27 8.94 11.29
N ALA A 200 13.40 8.05 10.83
CA ALA A 200 12.03 8.32 10.44
C ALA A 200 11.19 8.86 11.62
N ALA A 201 11.38 8.30 12.82
CA ALA A 201 10.72 8.77 14.04
C ALA A 201 11.07 10.22 14.42
N LYS A 202 12.20 10.77 13.94
CA LYS A 202 12.63 12.15 14.21
C LYS A 202 12.07 13.17 13.23
N LEU A 203 11.29 12.73 12.23
CA LEU A 203 10.77 13.62 11.19
C LEU A 203 9.56 14.45 11.65
N GLY A 204 8.95 14.11 12.79
CA GLY A 204 7.85 14.87 13.40
C GLY A 204 6.45 14.44 12.98
N TYR A 205 6.32 13.35 12.21
CA TYR A 205 5.05 12.66 12.01
C TYR A 205 4.67 11.87 13.27
N ASP A 206 3.38 11.77 13.56
CA ASP A 206 2.88 10.94 14.67
C ASP A 206 3.13 9.45 14.39
N ALA A 207 2.97 9.06 13.12
CA ALA A 207 3.33 7.74 12.64
C ALA A 207 3.58 7.76 11.13
N ILE A 208 4.34 6.78 10.64
CA ILE A 208 4.58 6.56 9.21
C ILE A 208 4.17 5.13 8.87
N TRP A 209 3.38 4.97 7.82
CA TRP A 209 2.80 3.69 7.40
C TRP A 209 3.05 3.42 5.93
N ILE A 210 3.39 2.18 5.58
CA ILE A 210 3.20 1.67 4.22
C ILE A 210 1.76 1.15 4.11
N VAL A 211 1.05 1.64 3.11
CA VAL A 211 -0.33 1.25 2.80
C VAL A 211 -0.34 0.56 1.44
N GLY A 212 -0.29 -0.77 1.47
CA GLY A 212 -0.39 -1.62 0.29
C GLY A 212 -1.83 -2.06 -0.02
N PRO A 213 -1.98 -3.14 -0.80
CA PRO A 213 -3.22 -3.92 -0.91
C PRO A 213 -3.82 -4.33 0.45
N PRO A 214 -5.10 -4.75 0.50
CA PRO A 214 -5.72 -5.30 1.70
C PRO A 214 -4.80 -6.30 2.42
N SER A 215 -4.75 -6.20 3.74
CA SER A 215 -3.84 -6.97 4.61
C SER A 215 -2.35 -6.58 4.57
N PHE A 216 -1.92 -5.70 3.66
CA PHE A 216 -0.53 -5.22 3.55
C PHE A 216 -0.39 -3.76 4.00
N VAL A 217 -0.92 -3.44 5.18
CA VAL A 217 -0.76 -2.14 5.84
C VAL A 217 0.15 -2.33 7.05
N THR A 218 1.30 -1.65 7.06
CA THR A 218 2.39 -1.92 8.01
C THR A 218 3.02 -0.63 8.53
N PRO A 219 3.24 -0.49 9.86
CA PRO A 219 3.91 0.69 10.41
C PRO A 219 5.41 0.66 10.12
N LEU A 220 6.00 1.82 9.83
CA LEU A 220 7.44 2.03 9.66
C LEU A 220 8.11 2.69 10.87
N THR A 221 7.31 3.25 11.77
CA THR A 221 7.75 3.82 13.05
C THR A 221 6.94 3.18 14.17
N PHE A 222 7.56 3.04 15.34
CA PHE A 222 6.91 2.59 16.58
C PHE A 222 6.67 3.78 17.50
#